data_AF-A0A1T3P557-F1
#
_entry.id   AF-A0A1T3P557-F1
#
_cell.length_a   1.000
_cell.length_b   1.000
_cell.length_c   1.000
_cell.angle_alpha   90.00
_cell.angle_beta   90.00
_cell.angle_gamma   90.00
#
_symmetry.space_group_name_H-M   'P 1'
#
loop_
_entity.id
_entity.type
_entity.pdbx_description
1 polymer ?
#
loop_
_entity_poly.entity_id
_entity_poly.type
_entity_poly.pdbx_seq_one_letter_code
_entity_poly.pdbx_strand_id
1 'polypeptide(L)'
;MPQPRPTVGRIVHYVGHGSPVRDDGTQAYPAECRAAIVTEVPHDGFGTESVGLCILNPGGVFFGELIIHDENDHAGGTWHWPEREAA
;
A
#
# COMPACT_ATOMS: atom_id res chain seq x y z
N MET A 1 1.02 -6.27 -20.76
CA MET A 1 0.04 -7.23 -20.20
C MET A 1 -0.96 -6.43 -19.38
N PRO A 2 -2.25 -6.77 -19.35
CA PRO A 2 -3.20 -6.08 -18.48
C PRO A 2 -2.78 -6.25 -17.01
N GLN A 3 -2.95 -5.20 -16.22
CA GLN A 3 -2.71 -5.22 -14.78
C GLN A 3 -3.70 -6.20 -14.13
N PRO A 4 -3.26 -7.05 -13.19
CA PRO A 4 -4.17 -7.98 -12.51
C PRO A 4 -5.20 -7.18 -11.70
N ARG A 5 -6.41 -7.74 -11.55
CA ARG A 5 -7.42 -7.18 -10.65
C ARG A 5 -7.13 -7.57 -9.20
N PRO A 6 -7.42 -6.69 -8.22
CA PRO A 6 -7.22 -7.00 -6.81
C PRO A 6 -8.26 -8.02 -6.36
N THR A 7 -7.86 -8.91 -5.46
CA THR A 7 -8.71 -9.95 -4.88
C THR A 7 -8.33 -10.14 -3.42
N VAL A 8 -9.29 -10.45 -2.56
CA VAL A 8 -9.04 -10.79 -1.16
C VAL A 8 -8.01 -11.92 -1.05
N GLY A 9 -7.09 -11.78 -0.09
CA GLY A 9 -5.99 -12.70 0.17
C GLY A 9 -4.75 -12.48 -0.69
N ARG A 10 -4.78 -11.54 -1.64
CA ARG A 10 -3.63 -11.28 -2.52
C ARG A 10 -2.57 -10.44 -1.81
N ILE A 11 -1.30 -10.79 -2.02
CA ILE A 11 -0.16 -10.03 -1.51
C ILE A 11 0.12 -8.86 -2.45
N VAL A 12 0.22 -7.67 -1.87
CA VAL A 12 0.54 -6.40 -2.51
C VAL A 12 1.55 -5.63 -1.68
N HIS A 13 2.05 -4.51 -2.19
CA HIS A 13 2.90 -3.59 -1.46
C HIS A 13 2.11 -2.37 -1.00
N TYR A 14 2.34 -1.93 0.24
CA TYR A 14 1.85 -0.68 0.81
C TYR A 14 3.03 0.25 1.09
N VAL A 15 2.93 1.51 0.70
CA VAL A 15 3.95 2.51 1.02
C VAL A 15 3.52 3.28 2.26
N GLY A 16 4.28 3.18 3.34
CA GLY A 16 4.00 3.97 4.55
C GLY A 16 4.19 5.47 4.31
N HIS A 17 3.35 6.30 4.92
CA HIS A 17 3.53 7.76 4.89
C HIS A 17 4.86 8.24 5.51
N GLY A 18 5.46 7.43 6.37
CA GLY A 18 6.49 7.89 7.31
C GLY A 18 5.88 8.77 8.41
N SER A 19 6.71 9.16 9.38
CA SER A 19 6.32 10.18 10.36
C SER A 19 6.44 11.58 9.74
N PRO A 20 5.73 12.60 10.23
CA PRO A 20 6.01 13.98 9.84
C PRO A 20 7.48 14.35 10.03
N VAL A 21 8.02 15.18 9.12
CA VAL A 21 9.32 15.82 9.30
C VAL A 21 9.17 16.89 10.38
N ARG A 22 10.08 16.91 11.36
CA ARG A 22 10.11 17.87 12.46
C ARG A 22 10.74 19.19 12.02
N ASP A 23 10.59 20.23 12.84
CA ASP A 23 11.14 21.57 12.56
C ASP A 23 12.67 21.58 12.39
N ASP A 24 13.37 20.62 13.00
CA ASP A 24 14.82 20.42 12.87
C ASP A 24 15.23 19.64 11.61
N GLY A 25 14.27 19.32 10.73
CA GLY A 25 14.48 18.56 9.51
C GLY A 25 14.59 17.04 9.72
N THR A 26 14.48 16.54 10.96
CA THR A 26 14.56 15.11 11.25
C THR A 26 13.22 14.40 11.06
N GLN A 27 13.27 13.12 10.70
CA GLN A 27 12.10 12.25 10.58
C GLN A 27 12.35 10.98 11.41
N ALA A 28 11.38 10.59 12.24
CA ALA A 28 11.53 9.43 13.12
C ALA A 28 11.43 8.11 12.33
N TYR A 29 10.53 8.05 11.35
CA TYR A 29 10.34 6.90 10.48
C TYR A 29 10.20 7.37 9.03
N PRO A 30 11.06 6.91 8.10
CA PRO A 30 10.92 7.23 6.69
C PRO A 30 9.71 6.52 6.08
N ALA A 31 9.30 6.98 4.90
CA ALA A 31 8.38 6.25 4.06
C ALA A 31 9.07 4.99 3.54
N GLU A 32 8.46 3.82 3.78
CA GLU A 32 9.01 2.53 3.38
C GLU A 32 7.93 1.63 2.80
N CYS A 33 8.32 0.84 1.81
CA CYS A 33 7.48 -0.20 1.22
C CYS A 33 7.35 -1.39 2.18
N ARG A 34 6.11 -1.90 2.31
CA ARG A 34 5.73 -2.98 3.23
C ARG A 34 4.88 -4.01 2.50
N ALA A 35 5.08 -5.27 2.85
CA ALA A 35 4.17 -6.33 2.43
C ALA A 35 2.78 -6.11 3.07
N ALA A 36 1.74 -6.28 2.27
CA ALA A 36 0.37 -6.20 2.70
C ALA A 36 -0.48 -7.30 2.05
N ILE A 37 -1.58 -7.68 2.71
CA ILE A 37 -2.56 -8.65 2.20
C ILE A 37 -3.88 -7.92 2.04
N VAL A 38 -4.49 -8.04 0.85
CA VAL A 38 -5.83 -7.50 0.58
C VAL A 38 -6.86 -8.20 1.47
N THR A 39 -7.54 -7.45 2.34
CA THR A 39 -8.60 -7.95 3.23
C THR A 39 -9.99 -7.74 2.65
N GLU A 40 -10.16 -6.70 1.83
CA GLU A 40 -11.42 -6.38 1.14
C GLU A 40 -11.13 -5.67 -0.17
N VAL A 41 -12.05 -5.83 -1.13
CA VAL A 41 -12.06 -5.10 -2.40
C VAL A 41 -13.41 -4.40 -2.49
N PRO A 42 -13.49 -3.12 -2.07
CA PRO A 42 -14.72 -2.35 -2.12
C PRO A 42 -15.28 -2.25 -3.54
N HIS A 43 -16.57 -2.49 -3.69
CA HIS A 43 -17.30 -2.07 -4.89
C HIS A 43 -17.73 -0.61 -4.69
N ASP A 44 -16.83 0.33 -4.96
CA ASP A 44 -17.15 1.74 -4.77
C ASP A 44 -18.03 2.32 -5.89
N GLY A 45 -18.15 1.64 -7.03
CA GLY A 45 -18.94 2.10 -8.18
C GLY A 45 -18.34 3.32 -8.89
N PHE A 46 -17.22 3.86 -8.39
CA PHE A 46 -16.51 5.02 -8.94
C PHE A 46 -15.28 4.61 -9.75
N GLY A 47 -14.92 3.33 -9.72
CA GLY A 47 -13.80 2.80 -10.52
C GLY A 47 -12.43 3.14 -9.93
N THR A 48 -12.40 3.63 -8.68
CA THR A 48 -11.16 3.79 -7.93
C THR A 48 -10.72 2.41 -7.45
N GLU A 49 -9.50 2.01 -7.79
CA GLU A 49 -8.93 0.72 -7.39
C GLU A 49 -8.46 0.80 -5.92
N SER A 50 -9.41 0.93 -5.00
CA SER A 50 -9.14 0.92 -3.56
C SER A 50 -9.24 -0.49 -2.99
N VAL A 51 -8.52 -0.73 -1.91
CA VAL A 51 -8.57 -2.00 -1.16
C VAL A 51 -8.43 -1.75 0.33
N GLY A 52 -8.95 -2.67 1.15
CA GLY A 52 -8.53 -2.77 2.54
C GLY A 52 -7.32 -3.69 2.65
N LEU A 53 -6.39 -3.37 3.55
CA LEU A 53 -5.12 -4.04 3.70
C LEU A 53 -4.84 -4.45 5.15
N CYS A 54 -4.30 -5.66 5.31
CA CYS A 54 -3.50 -6.03 6.48
C CYS A 54 -2.02 -5.77 6.15
N ILE A 55 -1.42 -4.76 6.77
CA ILE A 55 -0.06 -4.28 6.50
C ILE A 55 0.88 -4.89 7.54
N LEU A 56 1.93 -5.56 7.05
CA LEU A 56 2.89 -6.29 7.86
C LEU A 56 4.13 -5.41 8.11
N ASN A 57 4.42 -5.13 9.38
CA ASN A 57 5.65 -4.47 9.82
C ASN A 57 6.41 -5.38 10.78
N PRO A 58 7.75 -5.23 10.91
CA PRO A 58 8.51 -5.97 11.91
C PRO A 58 7.98 -5.81 13.34
N GLY A 59 7.41 -4.64 13.66
CA GLY A 59 6.85 -4.32 14.97
C GLY A 59 5.38 -4.71 15.17
N GLY A 60 4.68 -5.23 14.16
CA GLY A 60 3.27 -5.59 14.27
C GLY A 60 2.47 -5.47 12.97
N VAL A 61 1.15 -5.61 13.09
CA VAL A 61 0.22 -5.51 11.97
C VAL A 61 -0.69 -4.31 12.12
N PHE A 62 -1.00 -3.64 11.00
CA PHE A 62 -1.95 -2.52 10.93
C PHE A 62 -3.02 -2.83 9.88
N PHE A 63 -4.25 -2.40 10.12
CA PHE A 63 -5.35 -2.55 9.16
C PHE A 63 -5.69 -1.18 8.58
N GLY A 64 -5.59 -1.06 7.25
CA GLY A 64 -5.97 0.14 6.50
C GLY A 64 -7.22 -0.12 5.67
N GLU A 65 -8.11 0.85 5.61
CA GLU A 65 -9.34 0.81 4.81
C GLU A 65 -9.23 1.79 3.63
N LEU A 66 -9.87 1.47 2.50
CA LEU A 66 -9.96 2.34 1.32
C LEU A 66 -8.60 2.88 0.82
N ILE A 67 -7.56 2.05 0.88
CA ILE A 67 -6.21 2.41 0.43
C ILE A 67 -6.19 2.49 -1.10
N ILE A 68 -5.78 3.64 -1.62
CA ILE A 68 -5.80 3.95 -3.06
C ILE A 68 -4.61 3.32 -3.78
N HIS A 69 -4.83 2.81 -4.98
CA HIS A 69 -3.79 2.27 -5.86
C HIS A 69 -2.98 3.40 -6.50
N ASP A 70 -1.65 3.26 -6.48
CA ASP A 70 -0.72 4.12 -7.21
C ASP A 70 0.49 3.29 -7.65
N GLU A 71 0.45 2.83 -8.89
CA GLU A 71 1.52 2.01 -9.48
C GLU A 71 2.72 2.82 -9.98
N ASN A 72 2.60 4.14 -10.12
CA ASN A 72 3.62 4.94 -10.80
C ASN A 72 4.52 5.67 -9.82
N ASP A 73 3.92 6.41 -8.89
CA ASP A 73 4.65 7.30 -7.99
C ASP A 73 4.94 6.63 -6.65
N HIS A 74 4.21 5.56 -6.31
CA HIS A 74 4.34 4.83 -5.05
C HIS A 74 4.24 5.81 -3.85
N ALA A 75 3.29 6.74 -3.89
CA ALA A 75 3.15 7.77 -2.88
C ALA A 75 2.86 7.19 -1.49
N GLY A 76 3.32 7.88 -0.44
CA GLY A 76 3.00 7.47 0.94
C GLY A 76 1.49 7.38 1.16
N GLY A 77 1.02 6.24 1.68
CA GLY A 77 -0.39 5.95 1.91
C GLY A 77 -1.08 5.17 0.80
N THR A 78 -0.38 4.78 -0.26
CA THR A 78 -0.96 4.03 -1.38
C THR A 78 -0.52 2.57 -1.39
N TRP A 79 -1.11 1.79 -2.27
CA TRP A 79 -0.68 0.43 -2.56
C TRP A 79 -0.31 0.25 -4.04
N HIS A 80 0.55 -0.73 -4.32
CA HIS A 80 0.96 -1.10 -5.67
C HIS A 80 1.21 -2.60 -5.78
N TRP A 81 1.30 -3.12 -7.01
CA TRP A 81 1.67 -4.51 -7.21
C TRP A 81 3.15 -4.75 -6.88
N PRO A 82 3.52 -5.94 -6.36
CA PRO A 82 4.92 -6.28 -6.16
C PRO A 82 5.70 -6.20 -7.47
N GLU A 83 6.96 -5.81 -7.39
CA GLU A 83 7.83 -5.70 -8.56
C GLU A 83 7.92 -7.06 -9.26
N ARG A 84 7.80 -7.04 -10.59
CA ARG A 84 7.98 -8.24 -11.40
C ARG A 84 9.45 -8.33 -11.75
N GLU A 85 10.13 -9.38 -11.31
CA GLU A 85 11.43 -9.72 -11.85
C GLU A 85 11.27 -10.17 -13.31
N ALA A 86 12.17 -9.71 -14.18
CA ALA A 86 12.27 -10.29 -15.52
C ALA A 86 12.78 -11.73 -15.36
N ALA A 87 12.04 -12.69 -15.92
CA ALA A 87 12.45 -14.08 -15.97
C ALA A 87 13.64 -14.29 -16.91
#